data_AF-A0A816C6P7-F1
#
_entry.id   AF-A0A816C6P7-F1
#
_cell.length_a   1.000
_cell.length_b   1.000
_cell.length_c   1.000
_cell.angle_alpha   90.00
_cell.angle_beta   90.00
_cell.angle_gamma   90.00
#
_symmetry.space_group_name_H-M   'P 1'
#
loop_
_entity.id
_entity.type
_entity.pdbx_description
1 polymer ?
#
loop_
_entity_poly.entity_id
_entity_poly.type
_entity_poly.pdbx_seq_one_letter_code
_entity_poly.pdbx_strand_id
1 'polypeptide(L)'
;MLINEKNLDQIIDTIRKLHQTTIDQRLVDLTDYLTEFLQSIQVEQSNIFRTLTQLIRNSEDRTALKIEFLKAQCLEIIYAKVNNNENENNIIAILEFIIELLNNSENVQEKFLHFNGYEKYFKLLSYIHSPTIEFINQLIVLMIEKSTLPNEDIIIFPIDSFVIFTNPHIAVSLLYWIPYLNDISHQCHIISSIEKIILRSLQNKMMACSNRIIFTLLDVLKINNNEKANKLDEKILFNIF
;
A
#
# COMPACT_ATOMS: atom_id res chain seq x y z
N MET A 1 24.87 13.51 -3.71
CA MET A 1 24.48 14.13 -4.99
C MET A 1 23.12 14.80 -4.79
N LEU A 2 22.94 16.08 -5.14
CA LEU A 2 21.62 16.73 -5.02
C LEU A 2 20.71 16.20 -6.14
N ILE A 3 19.63 15.51 -5.78
CA ILE A 3 18.68 14.93 -6.73
C ILE A 3 17.66 16.00 -7.13
N ASN A 4 17.50 16.18 -8.43
CA ASN A 4 16.44 17.00 -9.00
C ASN A 4 15.88 16.29 -10.24
N GLU A 5 14.72 16.73 -10.73
CA GLU A 5 14.07 16.06 -11.87
C GLU A 5 14.96 15.92 -13.11
N LYS A 6 15.99 16.77 -13.26
CA LYS A 6 16.93 16.73 -14.40
C LYS A 6 17.91 15.56 -14.37
N ASN A 7 18.13 14.95 -13.20
CA ASN A 7 19.03 13.79 -13.07
C ASN A 7 18.30 12.48 -12.71
N LEU A 8 16.97 12.52 -12.59
CA LEU A 8 16.19 11.36 -12.19
C LEU A 8 16.34 10.18 -13.16
N ASP A 9 16.20 10.41 -14.47
CA ASP A 9 16.31 9.33 -15.47
C ASP A 9 17.68 8.64 -15.42
N GLN A 10 18.75 9.42 -15.26
CA GLN A 10 20.11 8.90 -15.15
C GLN A 10 20.29 8.06 -13.89
N ILE A 11 19.70 8.49 -12.77
CA ILE A 11 19.74 7.75 -11.51
C ILE A 11 18.97 6.44 -11.64
N ILE A 12 17.78 6.47 -12.24
CA ILE A 12 16.95 5.27 -12.47
C ILE A 12 17.66 4.28 -13.38
N ASP A 13 18.30 4.76 -14.45
CA ASP A 13 19.13 3.92 -15.32
C ASP A 13 20.34 3.35 -14.59
N THR A 14 20.93 4.11 -13.66
CA THR A 14 22.03 3.62 -12.81
C THR A 14 21.56 2.51 -11.89
N ILE A 15 20.42 2.67 -11.22
CA ILE A 15 19.80 1.62 -10.38
C ILE A 15 19.54 0.38 -11.22
N ARG A 16 18.95 0.53 -12.42
CA ARG A 16 18.67 -0.60 -13.33
C ARG A 16 19.94 -1.34 -13.73
N LYS A 17 20.97 -0.61 -14.17
CA LYS A 17 22.27 -1.19 -14.56
C LYS A 17 22.92 -1.91 -13.40
N LEU A 18 23.00 -1.27 -12.22
CA LEU A 18 23.57 -1.89 -11.03
C LEU A 18 22.82 -3.17 -10.68
N HIS A 19 21.49 -3.16 -10.67
CA HIS A 19 20.66 -4.35 -10.40
C HIS A 19 20.93 -5.52 -11.36
N GLN A 20 21.07 -5.22 -12.66
CA GLN A 20 21.30 -6.23 -13.70
C GLN A 20 22.77 -6.70 -13.80
N THR A 21 23.71 -5.94 -13.25
CA THR A 21 25.14 -6.30 -13.28
C THR A 21 25.41 -7.34 -12.20
N THR A 22 26.22 -8.35 -12.49
CA THR A 22 26.63 -9.36 -11.50
C THR A 22 27.48 -8.71 -10.41
N ILE A 23 27.43 -9.23 -9.19
CA ILE A 23 28.11 -8.63 -8.02
C ILE A 23 29.61 -8.41 -8.29
N ASP A 24 30.27 -9.37 -8.91
CA ASP A 24 31.71 -9.30 -9.22
C ASP A 24 32.09 -8.22 -10.26
N GLN A 25 31.11 -7.71 -11.00
CA GLN A 25 31.29 -6.68 -12.04
C GLN A 25 30.83 -5.30 -11.58
N ARG A 26 30.22 -5.18 -10.40
CA ARG A 26 29.73 -3.91 -9.87
C ARG A 26 30.90 -3.09 -9.32
N LEU A 27 30.99 -1.84 -9.76
CA LEU A 27 31.91 -0.85 -9.18
C LEU A 27 31.37 -0.21 -7.90
N VAL A 28 30.05 -0.29 -7.68
CA VAL A 28 29.34 0.32 -6.56
C VAL A 28 28.29 -0.67 -6.07
N ASP A 29 28.18 -0.83 -4.75
CA ASP A 29 27.13 -1.63 -4.15
C ASP A 29 25.75 -0.97 -4.34
N LEU A 30 24.77 -1.76 -4.75
CA LEU A 30 23.43 -1.25 -5.06
C LEU A 30 22.70 -0.79 -3.79
N THR A 31 22.83 -1.52 -2.68
CA THR A 31 22.21 -1.16 -1.41
C THR A 31 22.78 0.16 -0.90
N ASP A 32 24.09 0.36 -0.97
CA ASP A 32 24.74 1.63 -0.57
C ASP A 32 24.27 2.80 -1.45
N TYR A 33 24.25 2.59 -2.78
CA TYR A 33 23.78 3.61 -3.72
C TYR A 33 22.31 4.00 -3.46
N LEU A 34 21.44 3.01 -3.23
CA LEU A 34 20.04 3.24 -2.91
C LEU A 34 19.87 4.01 -1.60
N THR A 35 20.69 3.71 -0.59
CA THR A 35 20.66 4.40 0.70
C THR A 35 20.98 5.89 0.52
N GLU A 36 22.07 6.22 -0.17
CA GLU A 36 22.45 7.61 -0.46
C GLU A 36 21.40 8.33 -1.31
N PHE A 37 20.88 7.64 -2.32
CA PHE A 37 19.81 8.15 -3.18
C PHE A 37 18.56 8.51 -2.36
N LEU A 38 18.05 7.58 -1.55
CA LEU A 38 16.85 7.79 -0.77
C LEU A 38 17.04 8.90 0.27
N GLN A 39 18.20 8.99 0.90
CA GLN A 39 18.52 10.06 1.86
C GLN A 39 18.57 11.44 1.19
N SER A 40 18.93 11.53 -0.08
CA SER A 40 19.04 12.80 -0.81
C SER A 40 17.74 13.31 -1.46
N ILE A 41 16.67 12.50 -1.51
CA ILE A 41 15.34 12.93 -1.97
C ILE A 41 14.81 14.10 -1.13
N GLN A 42 14.27 15.14 -1.75
CA GLN A 42 13.61 16.25 -1.04
C GLN A 42 12.10 16.01 -0.90
N VAL A 43 11.48 16.72 0.05
CA VAL A 43 10.15 16.41 0.59
C VAL A 43 9.03 16.45 -0.47
N GLU A 44 9.15 17.20 -1.57
CA GLU A 44 8.07 17.43 -2.56
C GLU A 44 8.29 16.76 -3.94
N GLN A 45 8.84 15.55 -3.97
CA GLN A 45 9.24 14.91 -5.23
C GLN A 45 8.37 13.69 -5.60
N SER A 46 7.06 13.91 -5.78
CA SER A 46 6.09 12.84 -6.13
C SER A 46 6.49 12.05 -7.39
N ASN A 47 7.11 12.73 -8.36
CA ASN A 47 7.61 12.12 -9.60
C ASN A 47 8.70 11.07 -9.35
N ILE A 48 9.53 11.24 -8.30
CA ILE A 48 10.55 10.25 -7.95
C ILE A 48 9.88 8.94 -7.53
N PHE A 49 8.93 9.00 -6.60
CA PHE A 49 8.25 7.80 -6.11
C PHE A 49 7.43 7.10 -7.18
N ARG A 50 6.79 7.86 -8.09
CA ARG A 50 6.14 7.28 -9.28
C ARG A 50 7.13 6.56 -10.19
N THR A 51 8.30 7.16 -10.43
CA THR A 51 9.32 6.57 -11.30
C THR A 51 9.96 5.33 -10.66
N LEU A 52 10.19 5.33 -9.34
CA LEU A 52 10.65 4.15 -8.61
C LEU A 52 9.62 3.02 -8.63
N THR A 53 8.33 3.36 -8.49
CA THR A 53 7.24 2.38 -8.62
C THR A 53 7.24 1.74 -10.01
N GLN A 54 7.38 2.55 -11.07
CA GLN A 54 7.49 2.06 -12.44
C GLN A 54 8.76 1.23 -12.65
N LEU A 55 9.89 1.61 -12.06
CA LEU A 55 11.13 0.83 -12.12
C LEU A 55 10.93 -0.57 -11.54
N ILE A 56 10.32 -0.68 -10.35
CA ILE A 56 10.04 -1.98 -9.74
C ILE A 56 9.09 -2.78 -10.62
N ARG A 57 8.02 -2.17 -11.12
CA ARG A 57 7.06 -2.84 -12.01
C ARG A 57 7.71 -3.32 -13.31
N ASN A 58 8.64 -2.58 -13.89
CA ASN A 58 9.22 -2.94 -15.18
C ASN A 58 10.50 -3.80 -15.06
N SER A 59 10.92 -4.15 -13.84
CA SER A 59 12.07 -5.03 -13.60
C SER A 59 11.72 -6.49 -13.87
N GLU A 60 12.59 -7.23 -14.56
CA GLU A 60 12.45 -8.68 -14.76
C GLU A 60 12.54 -9.44 -13.43
N ASP A 61 13.52 -9.08 -12.59
CA ASP A 61 13.65 -9.61 -11.23
C ASP A 61 13.13 -8.57 -10.21
N ARG A 62 11.80 -8.45 -10.15
CA ARG A 62 11.11 -7.55 -9.22
C ARG A 62 11.43 -7.87 -7.77
N THR A 63 11.46 -9.16 -7.41
CA THR A 63 11.64 -9.61 -6.03
C THR A 63 13.01 -9.25 -5.50
N ALA A 64 14.07 -9.51 -6.27
CA ALA A 64 15.42 -9.13 -5.85
C ALA A 64 15.57 -7.60 -5.71
N LEU A 65 14.99 -6.82 -6.63
CA LEU A 65 15.05 -5.36 -6.54
C LEU A 65 14.31 -4.84 -5.28
N LYS A 66 13.14 -5.39 -4.95
CA LYS A 66 12.42 -5.07 -3.71
C LYS A 66 13.28 -5.34 -2.47
N ILE A 67 13.99 -6.46 -2.44
CA ILE A 67 14.91 -6.82 -1.34
C ILE A 67 16.04 -5.80 -1.20
N GLU A 68 16.62 -5.32 -2.30
CA GLU A 68 17.68 -4.30 -2.27
C GLU A 68 17.17 -2.97 -1.70
N PHE A 69 15.96 -2.54 -2.08
CA PHE A 69 15.31 -1.39 -1.45
C PHE A 69 15.12 -1.57 0.06
N LEU A 70 14.76 -2.76 0.52
CA LEU A 70 14.64 -3.02 1.96
C LEU A 70 15.97 -2.98 2.69
N LYS A 71 17.01 -3.59 2.12
CA LYS A 71 18.36 -3.55 2.72
C LYS A 71 18.84 -2.11 2.87
N ALA A 72 18.46 -1.24 1.93
CA ALA A 72 18.74 0.19 1.95
C ALA A 72 17.88 1.00 2.95
N GLN A 73 17.15 0.35 3.87
CA GLN A 73 16.31 1.00 4.90
C GLN A 73 15.33 2.03 4.30
N CYS A 74 14.78 1.71 3.12
CA CYS A 74 13.97 2.67 2.38
C CYS A 74 12.73 3.12 3.15
N LEU A 75 12.13 2.22 3.93
CA LEU A 75 10.91 2.49 4.68
C LEU A 75 11.19 3.55 5.76
N GLU A 76 12.24 3.38 6.53
CA GLU A 76 12.66 4.28 7.61
C GLU A 76 12.99 5.67 7.07
N ILE A 77 13.73 5.73 5.96
CA ILE A 77 14.11 6.99 5.31
C ILE A 77 12.86 7.72 4.78
N ILE A 78 11.93 6.99 4.16
CA ILE A 78 10.69 7.57 3.64
C ILE A 78 9.83 8.09 4.79
N TYR A 79 9.64 7.31 5.85
CA TYR A 79 8.84 7.74 7.01
C TYR A 79 9.37 9.01 7.67
N ALA A 80 10.68 9.13 7.83
CA ALA A 80 11.30 10.33 8.40
C ALA A 80 10.97 11.60 7.58
N LYS A 81 10.69 11.44 6.28
CA LYS A 81 10.39 12.54 5.36
C LYS A 81 8.90 12.87 5.26
N VAL A 82 8.02 11.87 5.38
CA VAL A 82 6.58 12.10 5.24
C VAL A 82 5.98 12.87 6.41
N ASN A 83 6.50 12.71 7.63
CA ASN A 83 5.98 13.42 8.81
C ASN A 83 5.99 14.95 8.72
N ASN A 84 6.61 15.53 7.68
CA ASN A 84 6.73 16.96 7.45
C ASN A 84 6.02 17.45 6.18
N ASN A 85 5.21 16.62 5.50
CA ASN A 85 4.60 16.98 4.22
C ASN A 85 3.05 16.91 4.25
N GLU A 86 2.39 17.98 3.81
CA GLU A 86 0.94 18.10 3.71
C GLU A 86 0.39 17.93 2.27
N ASN A 87 1.26 17.69 1.27
CA ASN A 87 0.83 17.56 -0.13
C ASN A 87 0.26 16.17 -0.42
N GLU A 88 -1.06 16.08 -0.56
CA GLU A 88 -1.83 14.85 -0.85
C GLU A 88 -1.26 14.05 -2.04
N ASN A 89 -0.91 14.71 -3.15
CA ASN A 89 -0.38 14.02 -4.33
C ASN A 89 0.99 13.36 -4.08
N ASN A 90 1.81 13.97 -3.22
CA ASN A 90 3.09 13.42 -2.84
C ASN A 90 2.92 12.25 -1.87
N ILE A 91 1.99 12.38 -0.91
CA ILE A 91 1.63 11.29 0.00
C ILE A 91 1.14 10.08 -0.81
N ILE A 92 0.20 10.26 -1.75
CA ILE A 92 -0.29 9.17 -2.61
C ILE A 92 0.89 8.48 -3.34
N ALA A 93 1.77 9.24 -3.99
CA ALA A 93 2.90 8.66 -4.72
C ALA A 93 3.84 7.84 -3.83
N ILE A 94 4.08 8.31 -2.60
CA ILE A 94 4.88 7.58 -1.60
C ILE A 94 4.17 6.30 -1.16
N LEU A 95 2.86 6.38 -0.89
CA LEU A 95 2.07 5.24 -0.48
C LEU A 95 2.00 4.19 -1.59
N GLU A 96 1.84 4.59 -2.86
CA GLU A 96 1.90 3.69 -4.03
C GLU A 96 3.24 2.96 -4.14
N PHE A 97 4.36 3.67 -3.92
CA PHE A 97 5.69 3.07 -3.89
C PHE A 97 5.82 2.03 -2.76
N ILE A 98 5.34 2.35 -1.55
CA ILE A 98 5.35 1.43 -0.42
C ILE A 98 4.47 0.21 -0.72
N ILE A 99 3.25 0.39 -1.26
CA ILE A 99 2.38 -0.71 -1.66
C ILE A 99 3.13 -1.65 -2.61
N GLU A 100 3.81 -1.09 -3.61
CA GLU A 100 4.57 -1.91 -4.56
C GLU A 100 5.69 -2.70 -3.86
N LEU A 101 6.40 -2.12 -2.90
CA LEU A 101 7.39 -2.85 -2.11
C LEU A 101 6.77 -3.99 -1.28
N LEU A 102 5.63 -3.76 -0.65
CA LEU A 102 4.94 -4.74 0.21
C LEU A 102 4.28 -5.88 -0.58
N ASN A 103 3.90 -5.61 -1.82
CA ASN A 103 3.11 -6.53 -2.62
C ASN A 103 3.87 -7.84 -2.93
N ASN A 104 3.22 -8.97 -2.68
CA ASN A 104 3.74 -10.33 -2.86
C ASN A 104 5.05 -10.62 -2.10
N SER A 105 5.25 -10.04 -0.92
CA SER A 105 6.44 -10.32 -0.10
C SER A 105 6.14 -10.38 1.39
N GLU A 106 5.87 -11.58 1.89
CA GLU A 106 5.57 -11.84 3.30
C GLU A 106 6.68 -11.34 4.24
N ASN A 107 7.95 -11.61 3.89
CA ASN A 107 9.12 -11.12 4.65
C ASN A 107 9.18 -9.59 4.74
N VAL A 108 8.77 -8.87 3.68
CA VAL A 108 8.69 -7.41 3.71
C VAL A 108 7.56 -6.99 4.65
N GLN A 109 6.39 -7.60 4.53
CA GLN A 109 5.20 -7.27 5.32
C GLN A 109 5.41 -7.52 6.81
N GLU A 110 6.14 -8.57 7.19
CA GLU A 110 6.51 -8.86 8.58
C GLU A 110 7.46 -7.80 9.15
N LYS A 111 8.51 -7.42 8.40
CA LYS A 111 9.38 -6.31 8.81
C LYS A 111 8.62 -4.99 8.94
N PHE A 112 7.73 -4.70 8.00
CA PHE A 112 6.88 -3.51 8.05
C PHE A 112 6.01 -3.49 9.31
N LEU A 113 5.47 -4.64 9.73
CA LEU A 113 4.74 -4.77 11.00
C LEU A 113 5.63 -4.42 12.20
N HIS A 114 6.85 -4.98 12.27
CA HIS A 114 7.78 -4.75 13.38
C HIS A 114 8.16 -3.28 13.59
N PHE A 115 8.11 -2.44 12.54
CA PHE A 115 8.42 -1.01 12.63
C PHE A 115 7.22 -0.13 13.00
N ASN A 116 6.10 -0.72 13.42
CA ASN A 116 4.78 -0.06 13.47
C ASN A 116 4.45 0.60 12.13
N GLY A 117 4.88 -0.02 11.03
CA GLY A 117 4.74 0.52 9.68
C GLY A 117 3.28 0.74 9.34
N TYR A 118 2.39 -0.21 9.64
CA TYR A 118 0.96 -0.05 9.35
C TYR A 118 0.34 1.15 10.09
N GLU A 119 0.60 1.32 11.39
CA GLU A 119 0.03 2.46 12.12
C GLU A 119 0.51 3.80 11.54
N LYS A 120 1.81 3.92 11.23
CA LYS A 120 2.38 5.13 10.63
C LYS A 120 1.89 5.36 9.21
N TYR A 121 1.83 4.31 8.39
CA TYR A 121 1.29 4.32 7.03
C TYR A 121 -0.13 4.84 7.00
N PHE A 122 -0.98 4.30 7.88
CA PHE A 122 -2.41 4.60 7.86
C PHE A 122 -2.76 5.95 8.48
N LYS A 123 -1.92 6.50 9.36
CA LYS A 123 -2.01 7.91 9.75
C LYS A 123 -1.88 8.85 8.55
N LEU A 124 -1.20 8.45 7.48
CA LEU A 124 -1.06 9.29 6.29
C LEU A 124 -2.33 9.31 5.43
N LEU A 125 -3.17 8.27 5.53
CA LEU A 125 -4.43 8.23 4.78
C LEU A 125 -5.38 9.36 5.20
N SER A 126 -5.35 9.83 6.45
CA SER A 126 -6.24 10.93 6.87
C SER A 126 -5.97 12.27 6.16
N TYR A 127 -4.84 12.41 5.46
CA TYR A 127 -4.55 13.56 4.61
C TYR A 127 -5.04 13.39 3.16
N ILE A 128 -5.60 12.23 2.81
CA ILE A 128 -6.10 11.93 1.47
C ILE A 128 -7.63 11.98 1.48
N HIS A 129 -8.20 12.91 0.73
CA HIS A 129 -9.64 13.17 0.70
C HIS A 129 -10.30 12.70 -0.59
N SER A 130 -9.54 12.67 -1.69
CA SER A 130 -10.05 12.34 -3.03
C SER A 130 -9.11 11.35 -3.77
N PRO A 131 -8.93 10.13 -3.24
CA PRO A 131 -8.08 9.12 -3.86
C PRO A 131 -8.67 8.66 -5.20
N THR A 132 -7.83 8.03 -6.04
CA THR A 132 -8.33 7.30 -7.20
C THR A 132 -8.85 5.91 -6.78
N ILE A 133 -9.78 5.36 -7.56
CA ILE A 133 -10.27 3.98 -7.33
C ILE A 133 -9.14 2.94 -7.44
N GLU A 134 -8.17 3.20 -8.32
CA GLU A 134 -7.00 2.36 -8.51
C GLU A 134 -6.13 2.30 -7.25
N PHE A 135 -5.89 3.45 -6.60
CA PHE A 135 -5.17 3.51 -5.33
C PHE A 135 -5.90 2.73 -4.22
N ILE A 136 -7.23 2.89 -4.13
CA ILE A 136 -8.04 2.13 -3.15
C ILE A 136 -7.92 0.62 -3.41
N ASN A 137 -7.99 0.18 -4.67
CA ASN A 137 -7.85 -1.23 -5.03
C ASN A 137 -6.47 -1.78 -4.62
N GLN A 138 -5.41 -1.01 -4.82
CA GLN A 138 -4.06 -1.40 -4.40
C GLN A 138 -3.96 -1.61 -2.88
N LEU A 139 -4.60 -0.75 -2.08
CA LEU A 139 -4.68 -0.91 -0.62
C LEU A 139 -5.47 -2.18 -0.23
N ILE A 140 -6.59 -2.44 -0.89
CA ILE A 140 -7.41 -3.64 -0.66
C ILE A 140 -6.60 -4.91 -0.97
N VAL A 141 -5.80 -4.92 -2.03
CA VAL A 141 -4.96 -6.07 -2.39
C VAL A 141 -3.93 -6.40 -1.31
N LEU A 142 -3.43 -5.42 -0.54
CA LEU A 142 -2.52 -5.70 0.56
C LEU A 142 -3.19 -6.40 1.76
N MET A 143 -4.52 -6.35 1.86
CA MET A 143 -5.25 -7.04 2.94
C MET A 143 -5.24 -8.56 2.80
N ILE A 144 -4.97 -9.04 1.59
CA ILE A 144 -5.26 -10.40 1.20
C ILE A 144 -4.02 -11.10 0.70
N GLU A 145 -3.92 -12.38 1.02
CA GLU A 145 -3.00 -13.27 0.32
C GLU A 145 -3.74 -13.89 -0.86
N LYS A 146 -3.13 -13.77 -2.03
CA LYS A 146 -3.61 -14.42 -3.24
C LYS A 146 -3.27 -15.90 -3.17
N SER A 147 -4.20 -16.76 -3.57
CA SER A 147 -3.80 -18.11 -4.00
C SER A 147 -2.73 -17.99 -5.08
N THR A 148 -1.61 -18.65 -4.84
CA THR A 148 -0.54 -18.89 -5.80
C THR A 148 -1.07 -19.80 -6.92
N LEU A 149 -1.92 -19.28 -7.79
CA LEU A 149 -2.11 -19.86 -9.11
C LEU A 149 -0.89 -19.45 -9.95
N PRO A 150 -0.17 -20.42 -10.51
CA PRO A 150 1.01 -20.14 -11.31
C PRO A 150 0.56 -19.50 -12.62
N ASN A 151 1.20 -18.41 -12.98
CA ASN A 151 0.99 -17.61 -14.19
C ASN A 151 -0.25 -16.72 -14.11
N GLU A 152 -0.03 -15.41 -14.02
CA GLU A 152 -0.44 -14.48 -15.07
C GLU A 152 -0.06 -13.05 -14.67
N ASP A 153 0.46 -12.32 -15.66
CA ASP A 153 0.83 -10.90 -15.64
C ASP A 153 -0.40 -9.97 -15.49
N ILE A 154 -1.24 -10.22 -14.49
CA ILE A 154 -2.45 -9.43 -14.25
C ILE A 154 -2.17 -8.39 -13.18
N ILE A 155 -2.31 -7.12 -13.58
CA ILE A 155 -2.07 -5.94 -12.74
C ILE A 155 -3.25 -5.70 -11.75
N ILE A 156 -4.44 -6.25 -12.04
CA ILE A 156 -5.65 -6.10 -11.23
C ILE A 156 -6.35 -7.45 -11.10
N PHE A 157 -6.20 -8.08 -9.94
CA PHE A 157 -6.84 -9.37 -9.66
C PHE A 157 -8.30 -9.15 -9.28
N PRO A 158 -9.26 -9.95 -9.79
CA PRO A 158 -10.60 -9.97 -9.24
C PRO A 158 -10.50 -10.39 -7.77
N ILE A 159 -11.11 -9.64 -6.85
CA ILE A 159 -11.25 -9.98 -5.42
C ILE A 159 -11.90 -11.38 -5.24
N ASP A 160 -12.44 -11.97 -6.32
CA ASP A 160 -13.14 -13.24 -6.33
C ASP A 160 -12.25 -14.50 -6.40
N SER A 161 -10.93 -14.40 -6.57
CA SER A 161 -10.00 -15.55 -6.56
C SER A 161 -9.45 -15.83 -5.16
N PHE A 162 -9.62 -17.06 -4.62
CA PHE A 162 -9.10 -17.57 -3.33
C PHE A 162 -8.39 -16.53 -2.45
N VAL A 163 -9.17 -15.89 -1.58
CA VAL A 163 -8.76 -14.75 -0.76
C VAL A 163 -8.62 -15.20 0.69
N ILE A 164 -7.38 -15.34 1.16
CA ILE A 164 -7.11 -15.49 2.59
C ILE A 164 -6.92 -14.09 3.16
N PHE A 165 -7.65 -13.77 4.22
CA PHE A 165 -7.53 -12.49 4.89
C PHE A 165 -6.32 -12.51 5.84
N THR A 166 -5.22 -11.88 5.43
CA THR A 166 -3.94 -11.98 6.13
C THR A 166 -3.57 -10.71 6.89
N ASN A 167 -4.14 -9.56 6.53
CA ASN A 167 -3.75 -8.29 7.14
C ASN A 167 -4.93 -7.49 7.69
N PRO A 168 -5.40 -7.83 8.91
CA PRO A 168 -6.55 -7.17 9.51
C PRO A 168 -6.32 -5.72 9.91
N HIS A 169 -5.06 -5.32 10.14
CA HIS A 169 -4.72 -3.94 10.50
C HIS A 169 -5.02 -2.96 9.36
N ILE A 170 -4.81 -3.39 8.12
CA ILE A 170 -5.16 -2.61 6.93
C ILE A 170 -6.67 -2.40 6.87
N ALA A 171 -7.48 -3.45 7.11
CA ALA A 171 -8.93 -3.35 7.09
C ALA A 171 -9.46 -2.33 8.10
N VAL A 172 -9.03 -2.43 9.36
CA VAL A 172 -9.42 -1.48 10.42
C VAL A 172 -9.05 -0.05 10.02
N SER A 173 -7.87 0.12 9.46
CA SER A 173 -7.38 1.44 9.05
C SER A 173 -8.14 2.03 7.88
N LEU A 174 -8.48 1.22 6.88
CA LEU A 174 -9.34 1.64 5.77
C LEU A 174 -10.74 2.04 6.26
N LEU A 175 -11.28 1.34 7.25
CA LEU A 175 -12.55 1.72 7.86
C LEU A 175 -12.46 3.07 8.58
N TYR A 176 -11.39 3.32 9.35
CA TYR A 176 -11.18 4.64 9.97
C TYR A 176 -10.89 5.76 8.96
N TRP A 177 -10.46 5.43 7.75
CA TRP A 177 -10.24 6.40 6.68
C TRP A 177 -11.54 6.86 6.01
N ILE A 178 -12.59 6.02 5.97
CA ILE A 178 -13.88 6.30 5.31
C ILE A 178 -14.45 7.71 5.62
N PRO A 179 -14.48 8.19 6.87
CA PRO A 179 -15.04 9.51 7.19
C PRO A 179 -14.31 10.70 6.54
N TYR A 180 -13.07 10.51 6.10
CA TYR A 180 -12.27 11.56 5.46
C TYR A 180 -12.46 11.61 3.93
N LEU A 181 -13.16 10.63 3.34
CA LEU A 181 -13.38 10.54 1.90
C LEU A 181 -14.56 11.39 1.44
N ASN A 182 -14.34 12.22 0.43
CA ASN A 182 -15.39 13.07 -0.15
C ASN A 182 -16.41 12.28 -0.99
N ASP A 183 -15.99 11.16 -1.58
CA ASP A 183 -16.80 10.39 -2.54
C ASP A 183 -17.44 9.16 -1.88
N ILE A 184 -18.78 9.15 -1.85
CA ILE A 184 -19.58 8.04 -1.30
C ILE A 184 -19.36 6.75 -2.08
N SER A 185 -19.10 6.80 -3.38
CA SER A 185 -18.82 5.60 -4.18
C SER A 185 -17.54 4.90 -3.70
N HIS A 186 -16.50 5.67 -3.33
CA HIS A 186 -15.28 5.13 -2.73
C HIS A 186 -15.53 4.52 -1.35
N GLN A 187 -16.33 5.19 -0.52
CA GLN A 187 -16.72 4.65 0.80
C GLN A 187 -17.45 3.30 0.65
N CYS A 188 -18.46 3.24 -0.24
CA CYS A 188 -19.20 2.02 -0.55
C CYS A 188 -18.31 0.91 -1.12
N HIS A 189 -17.32 1.27 -1.95
CA HIS A 189 -16.40 0.32 -2.55
C HIS A 189 -15.47 -0.33 -1.51
N ILE A 190 -14.91 0.46 -0.59
CA ILE A 190 -14.09 -0.05 0.53
C ILE A 190 -14.91 -1.03 1.36
N ILE A 191 -16.12 -0.63 1.76
CA ILE A 191 -16.99 -1.46 2.60
C ILE A 191 -17.36 -2.76 1.88
N SER A 192 -17.82 -2.67 0.62
CA SER A 192 -18.22 -3.86 -0.14
C SER A 192 -17.04 -4.81 -0.36
N SER A 193 -15.84 -4.28 -0.54
CA SER A 193 -14.63 -5.10 -0.70
C SER A 193 -14.27 -5.82 0.59
N ILE A 194 -14.30 -5.12 1.73
CA ILE A 194 -14.06 -5.72 3.06
C ILE A 194 -15.13 -6.78 3.36
N GLU A 195 -16.40 -6.48 3.13
CA GLU A 195 -17.52 -7.42 3.29
C GLU A 195 -17.28 -8.70 2.48
N LYS A 196 -16.95 -8.58 1.19
CA LYS A 196 -16.66 -9.73 0.32
C LYS A 196 -15.53 -10.60 0.86
N ILE A 197 -14.45 -9.98 1.35
CA ILE A 197 -13.29 -10.68 1.94
C ILE A 197 -13.70 -11.43 3.20
N ILE A 198 -14.44 -10.78 4.11
CA ILE A 198 -14.90 -11.35 5.38
C ILE A 198 -15.83 -12.53 5.13
N LEU A 199 -16.80 -12.39 4.23
CA LEU A 199 -17.83 -13.41 3.97
C LEU A 199 -17.28 -14.65 3.26
N ARG A 200 -16.05 -14.59 2.74
CA ARG A 200 -15.47 -15.66 1.91
C ARG A 200 -15.22 -16.96 2.67
N SER A 201 -14.86 -16.91 3.95
CA SER A 201 -14.52 -18.11 4.73
C SER A 201 -14.80 -17.93 6.22
N LEU A 202 -14.98 -19.03 6.95
CA LEU A 202 -15.11 -19.00 8.40
C LEU A 202 -13.85 -18.41 9.08
N GLN A 203 -12.67 -18.72 8.56
CA GLN A 203 -11.41 -18.17 9.05
C GLN A 203 -11.37 -16.65 8.92
N ASN A 204 -11.77 -16.09 7.78
CA ASN A 204 -11.80 -14.64 7.57
C ASN A 204 -12.81 -13.96 8.52
N LYS A 205 -13.99 -14.57 8.73
CA LYS A 205 -14.96 -14.10 9.73
C LYS A 205 -14.38 -14.08 11.14
N MET A 206 -13.72 -15.16 11.55
CA MET A 206 -13.07 -15.24 12.86
C MET A 206 -11.98 -14.18 13.01
N MET A 207 -11.15 -13.98 11.99
CA MET A 207 -10.12 -12.93 11.96
C MET A 207 -10.73 -11.54 12.06
N ALA A 208 -11.86 -11.30 11.39
CA ALA A 208 -12.55 -10.02 11.45
C ALA A 208 -13.13 -9.72 12.83
N CYS A 209 -13.71 -10.73 13.49
CA CYS A 209 -14.20 -10.61 14.85
C CYS A 209 -13.06 -10.38 15.86
N SER A 210 -11.99 -11.17 15.80
CA SER A 210 -10.86 -11.08 16.73
C SER A 210 -10.09 -9.76 16.61
N ASN A 211 -10.09 -9.14 15.43
CA ASN A 211 -9.40 -7.88 15.16
C ASN A 211 -10.32 -6.65 15.15
N ARG A 212 -11.53 -6.74 15.75
CA ARG A 212 -12.47 -5.61 15.92
C ARG A 212 -12.98 -4.97 14.63
N ILE A 213 -12.81 -5.60 13.47
CA ILE A 213 -13.22 -5.03 12.18
C ILE A 213 -14.73 -4.84 12.14
N ILE A 214 -15.48 -5.83 12.61
CA ILE A 214 -16.94 -5.76 12.68
C ILE A 214 -17.39 -4.59 13.58
N PHE A 215 -16.69 -4.38 14.70
CA PHE A 215 -16.98 -3.28 15.61
C PHE A 215 -16.67 -1.92 14.98
N THR A 216 -15.50 -1.77 14.35
CA THR A 216 -15.12 -0.54 13.64
C THR A 216 -16.08 -0.23 12.48
N LEU A 217 -16.55 -1.25 11.76
CA LEU A 217 -17.55 -1.07 10.71
C LEU A 217 -18.84 -0.48 11.28
N LEU A 218 -19.34 -1.01 12.40
CA LEU A 218 -20.52 -0.48 13.08
C LEU A 218 -20.35 0.97 13.55
N ASP A 219 -19.15 1.33 14.04
CA ASP A 219 -18.87 2.69 14.48
C ASP A 219 -18.87 3.68 13.30
N VAL A 220 -18.26 3.30 12.17
CA VAL A 220 -18.25 4.12 10.95
C VAL A 220 -19.66 4.32 10.40
N LEU A 221 -20.50 3.28 10.41
CA LEU A 221 -21.90 3.38 9.98
C LEU A 221 -22.70 4.33 10.88
N LYS A 222 -22.50 4.26 12.21
CA LYS A 222 -23.13 5.20 13.16
C LYS A 222 -22.72 6.65 12.92
N ILE A 223 -21.45 6.89 12.60
CA ILE A 223 -20.93 8.24 12.30
C ILE A 223 -21.51 8.77 10.98
N ASN A 224 -21.74 7.89 10.00
CA ASN A 224 -22.27 8.25 8.68
C ASN A 224 -23.80 8.43 8.60
N ASN A 225 -24.54 8.33 9.71
CA ASN A 225 -26.01 8.54 9.81
C ASN A 225 -26.52 9.96 9.47
N ASN A 226 -25.71 10.79 8.79
CA ASN A 226 -26.15 12.00 8.10
C ASN A 226 -26.80 11.63 6.75
N GLU A 227 -28.12 11.40 6.73
CA GLU A 227 -29.09 11.33 5.60
C GLU A 227 -28.76 10.49 4.33
N LYS A 228 -27.51 10.11 4.06
CA LYS A 228 -27.05 9.40 2.86
C LYS A 228 -26.71 7.92 3.12
N ALA A 229 -26.72 7.47 4.37
CA ALA A 229 -26.24 6.14 4.80
C ALA A 229 -27.31 5.01 4.90
N ASN A 230 -28.60 5.33 4.82
CA ASN A 230 -29.66 4.34 5.10
C ASN A 230 -29.64 3.07 4.23
N LYS A 231 -29.12 3.14 2.99
CA LYS A 231 -29.01 1.95 2.10
C LYS A 231 -27.79 1.06 2.40
N LEU A 232 -26.76 1.63 3.00
CA LEU A 232 -25.50 0.96 3.31
C LEU A 232 -25.63 0.16 4.61
N ASP A 233 -26.27 0.77 5.61
CA ASP A 233 -26.54 0.18 6.92
C ASP A 233 -27.41 -1.09 6.82
N GLU A 234 -28.48 -1.08 6.02
CA GLU A 234 -29.38 -2.23 5.85
C GLU A 234 -28.68 -3.44 5.21
N LYS A 235 -27.82 -3.20 4.21
CA LYS A 235 -27.15 -4.29 3.47
C LYS A 235 -26.07 -4.97 4.32
N ILE A 236 -25.33 -4.19 5.10
CA ILE A 236 -24.26 -4.70 5.97
C ILE A 236 -24.84 -5.48 7.15
N LEU A 237 -25.88 -4.93 7.80
CA LEU A 237 -26.54 -5.61 8.92
C LEU A 237 -27.13 -6.95 8.50
N PHE A 238 -27.69 -7.06 7.29
CA PHE A 238 -28.31 -8.28 6.80
C PHE A 238 -27.32 -9.35 6.32
N ASN A 239 -26.12 -8.96 5.86
CA ASN A 239 -25.16 -9.90 5.28
C ASN A 239 -24.06 -10.32 6.25
N ILE A 240 -23.71 -9.48 7.23
CA ILE A 240 -22.64 -9.76 8.20
C ILE A 240 -23.17 -10.44 9.48
N PHE A 241 -24.37 -10.06 9.93
CA PHE A 241 -25.04 -10.65 11.09
C PHE A 241 -26.17 -11.58 10.66
#